data_AF-A0AAV6AFI5-F1
#
_entry.id   AF-A0AAV6AFI5-F1
#
_cell.length_a   1.000
_cell.length_b   1.000
_cell.length_c   1.000
_cell.angle_alpha   90.00
_cell.angle_beta   90.00
_cell.angle_gamma   90.00
#
_symmetry.space_group_name_H-M   'P 1'
#
loop_
_entity.id
_entity.type
_entity.pdbx_description
1 polymer ?
#
loop_
_entity_poly.entity_id
_entity_poly.type
_entity_poly.pdbx_seq_one_letter_code
_entity_poly.pdbx_strand_id
1 'polypeptide(L)'
;MQTAKRTDGDVAVLRPIGRAVADKLAQVGADTAACLVTEGLEAFATRLWLARTAETSLDLQYYAWEDDVTGRLLANEVLKAADRGVRVRMLLDDTTVIGRDKSFQTMDQHPNIEVRVFNATTWRAHGLLGFGIEFAL
;
A
#
# COMPACT_ATOMS: atom_id res chain seq x y z
N MET A 1 16.79 29.40 -5.36
CA MET A 1 15.72 28.77 -4.55
C MET A 1 16.35 28.36 -3.24
N GLN A 2 16.17 29.14 -2.17
CA GLN A 2 16.79 28.92 -0.86
C GLN A 2 16.07 27.77 -0.15
N THR A 3 16.76 26.66 0.11
CA THR A 3 16.30 25.61 1.01
C THR A 3 16.44 26.12 2.45
N ALA A 4 15.31 26.40 3.10
CA ALA A 4 15.29 26.78 4.50
C ALA A 4 15.76 25.58 5.34
N LYS A 5 16.83 25.79 6.12
CA LYS A 5 17.42 24.79 7.00
C LYS A 5 16.41 24.45 8.10
N ARG A 6 15.88 23.21 8.08
CA ARG A 6 14.87 22.70 9.01
C ARG A 6 15.37 22.85 10.45
N THR A 7 14.56 23.43 11.34
CA THR A 7 14.96 23.75 12.73
C THR A 7 14.54 22.64 13.69
N ASP A 8 15.17 22.57 14.87
CA ASP A 8 14.97 21.54 15.90
C ASP A 8 13.49 21.37 16.34
N GLY A 9 12.67 22.42 16.17
CA GLY A 9 11.22 22.39 16.41
C GLY A 9 10.40 21.58 15.38
N ASP A 10 10.93 21.34 14.18
CA ASP A 10 10.23 20.58 13.13
C ASP A 10 10.23 19.08 13.42
N VAL A 11 11.24 18.57 14.14
CA VAL A 11 11.34 17.15 14.53
C VAL A 11 10.25 16.77 15.54
N ALA A 12 9.83 17.72 16.38
CA ALA A 12 8.73 17.53 17.34
C ALA A 12 7.35 17.37 16.66
N VAL A 13 7.22 17.78 15.40
CA VAL A 13 5.98 17.67 14.58
C VAL A 13 6.04 16.44 13.65
N LEU A 14 7.14 15.68 13.66
CA LEU A 14 7.27 14.53 12.79
C LEU A 14 6.44 13.35 13.29
N ARG A 15 5.53 12.94 12.41
CA ARG A 15 4.81 11.67 12.42
C ARG A 15 5.77 10.48 12.60
N PRO A 16 5.34 9.31 13.09
CA PRO A 16 6.19 8.15 13.39
C PRO A 16 7.15 7.78 12.26
N ILE A 17 6.68 7.80 11.00
CA ILE A 17 7.51 7.54 9.83
C ILE A 17 8.58 8.64 9.67
N GLY A 18 8.18 9.91 9.77
CA GLY A 18 9.09 11.05 9.69
C GLY A 18 10.16 11.00 10.78
N ARG A 19 9.77 10.64 12.02
CA ARG A 19 10.69 10.51 13.14
C ARG A 19 11.66 9.34 12.94
N ALA A 20 11.20 8.22 12.40
CA ALA A 20 12.03 7.06 12.13
C ALA A 20 13.15 7.32 11.11
N VAL A 21 12.97 8.29 10.20
CA VAL A 21 13.98 8.64 9.19
C VAL A 21 14.73 9.94 9.47
N ALA A 22 14.27 10.75 10.43
CA ALA A 22 14.81 12.07 10.73
C ALA A 22 16.31 12.06 11.05
N ASP A 23 16.72 11.18 11.96
CA ASP A 23 18.12 11.08 12.39
C ASP A 23 19.03 10.73 11.22
N LYS A 24 18.55 9.84 10.34
CA LYS A 24 19.31 9.39 9.18
C LYS A 24 19.44 10.49 8.15
N LEU A 25 18.35 11.22 7.87
CA LEU A 25 18.34 12.38 6.97
C LEU A 25 19.27 13.49 7.47
N ALA A 26 19.28 13.75 8.79
CA ALA A 26 20.16 14.73 9.41
C ALA A 26 21.65 14.34 9.26
N GLN A 27 21.99 13.07 9.44
CA GLN A 27 23.36 12.57 9.29
C GLN A 27 23.93 12.75 7.88
N VAL A 28 23.11 12.54 6.84
CA VAL A 28 23.52 12.77 5.44
C VAL A 28 23.30 14.20 4.96
N GLY A 29 22.71 15.08 5.78
CA GLY A 29 22.45 16.47 5.42
C GLY A 29 21.49 16.62 4.24
N ALA A 30 20.53 15.72 4.09
CA ALA A 30 19.58 15.69 2.98
C ALA A 30 18.14 15.78 3.47
N ASP A 31 17.28 16.46 2.71
CA ASP A 31 15.85 16.59 3.01
C ASP A 31 15.03 15.36 2.55
N THR A 32 15.61 14.57 1.64
CA THR A 32 14.99 13.37 1.06
C THR A 32 16.02 12.25 0.93
N ALA A 33 15.59 11.01 1.13
CA ALA A 33 16.40 9.83 0.89
C ALA A 33 15.59 8.75 0.20
N ALA A 34 16.29 7.89 -0.54
CA ALA A 34 15.76 6.64 -1.07
C ALA A 34 16.64 5.50 -0.55
N CYS A 35 16.01 4.37 -0.26
CA CYS A 35 16.70 3.15 0.15
C CYS A 35 16.35 2.04 -0.84
N LEU A 36 17.37 1.36 -1.37
CA LEU A 36 17.17 0.18 -2.17
C LEU A 36 16.85 -0.99 -1.23
N VAL A 37 15.73 -1.65 -1.49
CA VAL A 37 15.33 -2.89 -0.78
C VAL A 37 15.35 -4.02 -1.79
N THR A 38 16.33 -4.92 -1.66
CA THR A 38 16.55 -6.01 -2.62
C THR A 38 15.96 -7.34 -2.15
N GLU A 39 15.86 -7.54 -0.84
CA GLU A 39 15.40 -8.80 -0.26
C GLU A 39 13.88 -8.83 -0.08
N GLY A 40 13.24 -9.90 -0.55
CA GLY A 40 11.77 -10.03 -0.52
C GLY A 40 11.18 -9.94 0.89
N LEU A 41 11.85 -10.54 1.88
CA LEU A 41 11.40 -10.50 3.27
C LEU A 41 11.47 -9.08 3.86
N GLU A 42 12.56 -8.36 3.59
CA GLU A 42 12.73 -6.97 4.03
C GLU A 42 11.71 -6.06 3.34
N ALA A 43 11.49 -6.28 2.04
CA ALA A 43 10.50 -5.56 1.25
C ALA A 43 9.08 -5.76 1.82
N PHE A 44 8.73 -6.98 2.23
CA PHE A 44 7.46 -7.28 2.87
C PHE A 44 7.35 -6.66 4.27
N ALA A 45 8.38 -6.82 5.11
CA ALA A 45 8.40 -6.25 6.46
C ALA A 45 8.27 -4.71 6.44
N THR A 46 8.93 -4.06 5.49
CA THR A 46 8.84 -2.61 5.28
C THR A 46 7.41 -2.19 4.94
N ARG A 47 6.72 -2.91 4.04
CA ARG A 47 5.31 -2.63 3.70
C ARG A 47 4.39 -2.79 4.91
N LEU A 48 4.56 -3.85 5.70
CA LEU A 48 3.81 -4.06 6.94
C LEU A 48 4.04 -2.91 7.93
N TRP A 49 5.29 -2.52 8.12
CA TRP A 49 5.64 -1.43 9.03
C TRP A 49 5.05 -0.09 8.56
N LEU A 50 5.11 0.20 7.26
CA LEU A 50 4.50 1.41 6.68
C LEU A 50 2.98 1.42 6.87
N ALA A 51 2.28 0.29 6.60
CA ALA A 51 0.84 0.20 6.85
C ALA A 51 0.50 0.37 8.34
N ARG A 52 1.29 -0.26 9.21
CA ARG A 52 1.11 -0.19 10.67
C ARG A 52 1.33 1.21 11.23
N THR A 53 2.26 1.97 10.66
CA THR A 53 2.65 3.31 11.14
C THR A 53 2.01 4.45 10.37
N ALA A 54 1.20 4.16 9.35
CA ALA A 54 0.44 5.18 8.63
C ALA A 54 -0.53 5.90 9.57
N GLU A 55 -0.62 7.22 9.40
CA GLU A 55 -1.44 8.13 10.24
C GLU A 55 -2.47 8.96 9.46
N THR A 56 -2.30 9.14 8.14
CA THR A 56 -3.18 10.03 7.36
C THR A 56 -3.73 9.35 6.13
N SER A 57 -2.85 8.76 5.33
CA SER A 57 -3.25 7.97 4.17
C SER A 57 -2.32 6.79 3.95
N LEU A 58 -2.85 5.76 3.31
CA LEU A 58 -2.12 4.60 2.85
C LEU A 58 -2.60 4.25 1.44
N ASP A 59 -1.71 4.38 0.47
CA ASP A 59 -2.00 4.07 -0.92
C ASP A 59 -1.27 2.78 -1.31
N LEU A 60 -2.03 1.77 -1.77
CA LEU A 60 -1.51 0.48 -2.20
C LEU A 60 -1.80 0.29 -3.68
N GLN A 61 -0.76 0.09 -4.49
CA GLN A 61 -0.89 -0.25 -5.90
C GLN A 61 -0.21 -1.59 -6.16
N TYR A 62 -1.00 -2.60 -6.56
CA TYR A 62 -0.53 -3.97 -6.69
C TYR A 62 -0.98 -4.60 -8.01
N TYR A 63 -0.01 -5.15 -8.73
CA TYR A 63 -0.27 -6.04 -9.86
C TYR A 63 -0.69 -7.45 -9.39
N ALA A 64 -0.05 -7.95 -8.32
CA ALA A 64 -0.32 -9.27 -7.77
C ALA A 64 -0.68 -9.15 -6.27
N TRP A 65 -1.85 -9.65 -5.90
CA TRP A 65 -2.25 -9.84 -4.49
C TRP A 65 -2.91 -11.21 -4.32
N GLU A 66 -2.28 -12.06 -3.53
CA GLU A 66 -2.75 -13.43 -3.31
C GLU A 66 -3.43 -13.59 -1.96
N ASP A 67 -4.39 -14.52 -1.88
CA ASP A 67 -4.95 -14.97 -0.60
C ASP A 67 -4.03 -16.02 0.05
N ASP A 68 -2.81 -15.59 0.34
CA ASP A 68 -1.79 -16.36 1.03
C ASP A 68 -1.46 -15.75 2.40
N VAL A 69 -0.42 -16.29 3.06
CA VAL A 69 0.01 -15.78 4.37
C VAL A 69 0.38 -14.30 4.29
N THR A 70 1.10 -13.89 3.25
CA THR A 70 1.60 -12.52 3.11
C THR A 70 0.48 -11.54 2.77
N GLY A 71 -0.41 -11.92 1.85
CA GLY A 71 -1.56 -11.10 1.47
C GLY A 71 -2.53 -10.89 2.62
N ARG A 72 -2.83 -11.95 3.41
CA ARG A 72 -3.68 -11.82 4.60
C ARG A 72 -3.06 -10.99 5.70
N LEU A 73 -1.75 -11.13 5.94
CA LEU A 73 -1.03 -10.31 6.91
C LEU A 73 -1.04 -8.82 6.53
N LEU A 74 -0.80 -8.51 5.25
CA LEU A 74 -0.87 -7.13 4.77
C LEU A 74 -2.31 -6.59 4.83
N ALA A 75 -3.32 -7.38 4.42
CA ALA A 75 -4.73 -6.99 4.52
C ALA A 75 -5.13 -6.64 5.96
N ASN A 76 -4.66 -7.41 6.94
CA ASN A 76 -4.91 -7.15 8.35
C ASN A 76 -4.30 -5.82 8.82
N GLU A 77 -3.08 -5.48 8.40
CA GLU A 77 -2.49 -4.18 8.76
C GLU A 77 -3.17 -3.02 8.02
N VAL A 78 -3.67 -3.24 6.81
CA VAL A 78 -4.49 -2.26 6.06
C VAL A 78 -5.81 -1.99 6.80
N LEU A 79 -6.52 -3.04 7.22
CA LEU A 79 -7.76 -2.91 8.01
C LEU A 79 -7.50 -2.15 9.31
N LYS A 80 -6.47 -2.56 10.07
CA LYS A 80 -6.07 -1.84 11.29
C LYS A 80 -5.73 -0.38 11.04
N ALA A 81 -5.16 -0.04 9.88
CA ALA A 81 -4.89 1.36 9.52
C ALA A 81 -6.20 2.12 9.30
N ALA A 82 -7.12 1.52 8.55
CA ALA A 82 -8.43 2.10 8.30
C ALA A 82 -9.26 2.28 9.58
N ASP A 83 -9.20 1.32 10.51
CA ASP A 83 -9.84 1.39 11.84
C ASP A 83 -9.32 2.57 12.68
N ARG A 84 -8.04 2.94 12.50
CA ARG A 84 -7.44 4.13 13.14
C ARG A 84 -7.83 5.45 12.47
N GLY A 85 -8.62 5.41 11.39
CA GLY A 85 -9.01 6.60 10.63
C GLY A 85 -8.08 6.96 9.46
N VAL A 86 -7.11 6.10 9.13
CA VAL A 86 -6.25 6.31 7.95
C VAL A 86 -7.07 6.11 6.68
N ARG A 87 -7.01 7.07 5.75
CA ARG A 87 -7.64 6.91 4.43
C ARG A 87 -6.83 5.93 3.57
N VAL A 88 -7.41 4.79 3.25
CA VAL A 88 -6.78 3.74 2.45
C VAL A 88 -7.31 3.79 1.02
N ARG A 89 -6.44 3.79 0.03
CA ARG A 89 -6.79 3.59 -1.39
C ARG A 89 -6.02 2.40 -1.94
N MET A 90 -6.75 1.45 -2.51
CA MET A 90 -6.19 0.24 -3.12
C MET A 90 -6.47 0.25 -4.61
N LEU A 91 -5.43 0.13 -5.42
CA LEU A 91 -5.52 -0.04 -6.87
C LEU A 91 -4.97 -1.41 -7.25
N LEU A 92 -5.86 -2.32 -7.63
CA LEU A 92 -5.57 -3.74 -7.87
C LEU A 92 -5.76 -4.09 -9.34
N ASP A 93 -4.92 -4.97 -9.87
CA ASP A 93 -5.09 -5.50 -11.23
C ASP A 93 -6.32 -6.42 -11.30
N ASP A 94 -7.04 -6.41 -12.41
CA ASP A 94 -8.24 -7.22 -12.59
C ASP A 94 -7.99 -8.71 -12.40
N THR A 95 -6.84 -9.20 -12.86
CA THR A 95 -6.41 -10.60 -12.73
C THR A 95 -6.22 -11.04 -11.29
N THR A 96 -5.80 -10.10 -10.43
CA THR A 96 -5.69 -10.29 -8.98
C THR A 96 -7.08 -10.40 -8.34
N VAL A 97 -8.05 -9.63 -8.82
CA VAL A 97 -9.39 -9.57 -8.22
C VAL A 97 -10.27 -10.73 -8.69
N ILE A 98 -10.09 -11.23 -9.91
CA ILE A 98 -10.89 -12.35 -10.46
C ILE A 98 -10.87 -13.55 -9.51
N GLY A 99 -12.07 -13.98 -9.08
CA GLY A 99 -12.24 -15.11 -8.17
C GLY A 99 -12.06 -14.76 -6.69
N ARG A 100 -11.69 -13.51 -6.38
CA ARG A 100 -11.51 -12.96 -5.02
C ARG A 100 -12.35 -11.70 -4.78
N ASP A 101 -13.30 -11.42 -5.67
CA ASP A 101 -14.17 -10.24 -5.66
C ASP A 101 -14.79 -9.99 -4.28
N LYS A 102 -15.30 -11.04 -3.63
CA LYS A 102 -15.98 -10.90 -2.33
C LYS A 102 -15.07 -10.35 -1.24
N SER A 103 -13.81 -10.77 -1.19
CA SER A 103 -12.88 -10.32 -0.15
C SER A 103 -12.57 -8.84 -0.30
N PHE A 104 -12.27 -8.40 -1.52
CA PHE A 104 -11.99 -6.99 -1.80
C PHE A 104 -13.24 -6.11 -1.71
N GLN A 105 -14.42 -6.61 -2.12
CA GLN A 105 -15.70 -5.94 -1.89
C GLN A 105 -16.01 -5.77 -0.40
N THR A 106 -15.68 -6.76 0.43
CA THR A 106 -15.87 -6.66 1.88
C THR A 106 -14.95 -5.59 2.47
N MET A 107 -13.70 -5.49 1.98
CA MET A 107 -12.79 -4.41 2.40
C MET A 107 -13.32 -3.03 1.97
N ASP A 108 -13.85 -2.90 0.76
CA ASP A 108 -14.43 -1.64 0.22
C ASP A 108 -15.67 -1.16 0.99
N GLN A 109 -16.33 -2.02 1.76
CA GLN A 109 -17.43 -1.61 2.65
C GLN A 109 -16.96 -0.82 3.88
N HIS A 110 -15.66 -0.84 4.20
CA HIS A 110 -15.13 -0.07 5.32
C HIS A 110 -15.09 1.42 4.96
N PRO A 111 -15.58 2.34 5.81
CA PRO A 111 -15.76 3.76 5.48
C PRO A 111 -14.47 4.51 5.10
N ASN A 112 -13.31 3.99 5.51
CA ASN A 112 -12.00 4.55 5.22
C ASN A 112 -11.20 3.77 4.16
N ILE A 113 -11.79 2.79 3.48
CA ILE A 113 -11.11 2.00 2.44
C ILE A 113 -11.84 2.21 1.11
N GLU A 114 -11.07 2.52 0.07
CA GLU A 114 -11.54 2.54 -1.31
C GLU A 114 -10.74 1.54 -2.14
N VAL A 115 -11.42 0.56 -2.75
CA VAL A 115 -10.83 -0.42 -3.65
C VAL A 115 -11.24 -0.14 -5.08
N ARG A 116 -10.24 0.08 -5.95
CA ARG A 116 -10.39 0.29 -7.38
C ARG A 116 -9.64 -0.77 -8.15
N VAL A 117 -10.21 -1.17 -9.27
CA VAL A 117 -9.60 -2.16 -10.17
C VAL A 117 -9.05 -1.45 -11.40
N PHE A 118 -7.82 -1.77 -11.78
CA PHE A 118 -7.21 -1.33 -13.03
C PHE A 118 -7.09 -2.51 -13.99
N ASN A 119 -7.01 -2.21 -15.29
CA ASN A 119 -6.89 -3.21 -16.35
C ASN A 119 -8.06 -4.21 -16.41
N ALA A 120 -9.29 -3.70 -16.27
CA ALA A 120 -10.49 -4.52 -16.31
C ALA A 120 -10.63 -5.25 -17.66
N THR A 121 -10.64 -6.59 -17.62
CA THR A 121 -10.81 -7.39 -18.83
C THR A 121 -12.22 -7.28 -19.38
N THR A 122 -12.33 -7.25 -20.71
CA THR A 122 -13.62 -7.27 -21.43
C THR A 122 -14.43 -8.53 -21.18
N TRP A 123 -13.80 -9.62 -20.73
CA TRP A 123 -14.46 -10.90 -20.44
C TRP A 123 -14.65 -11.16 -18.94
N ARG A 124 -14.48 -10.14 -18.08
CA ARG A 124 -14.59 -10.27 -16.61
C ARG A 124 -15.89 -10.95 -16.14
N ALA A 125 -17.01 -10.70 -16.83
CA ALA A 125 -18.30 -11.32 -16.50
C ALA A 125 -18.28 -12.86 -16.56
N HIS A 126 -17.31 -13.44 -17.26
CA HIS A 126 -17.14 -14.88 -17.42
C HIS A 126 -16.05 -15.46 -16.48
N GLY A 127 -15.54 -14.67 -15.54
CA GLY A 127 -14.57 -15.09 -14.53
C GLY A 127 -13.32 -15.72 -15.12
N LEU A 128 -12.83 -16.80 -14.50
CA LEU A 128 -11.61 -17.52 -14.92
C LEU A 128 -11.69 -18.05 -16.37
N LEU A 129 -12.88 -18.37 -16.87
CA LEU A 129 -13.06 -18.83 -18.27
C LEU A 129 -12.88 -17.67 -19.25
N GLY A 130 -13.45 -16.50 -18.95
CA GLY A 130 -13.25 -15.29 -19.75
C GLY A 130 -11.80 -14.84 -19.79
N PHE A 131 -11.13 -14.90 -18.64
CA PHE A 131 -9.70 -14.65 -18.54
C PHE A 131 -8.88 -15.59 -19.43
N GLY A 132 -9.18 -16.90 -19.43
CA GLY A 132 -8.50 -17.86 -20.30
C GLY A 132 -8.68 -17.58 -21.80
N ILE A 133 -9.83 -17.05 -22.22
CA ILE A 133 -10.11 -16.70 -23.63
C ILE A 133 -9.28 -15.49 -24.08
N GLU A 134 -9.16 -14.47 -23.23
CA GLU A 134 -8.44 -13.24 -23.56
C GLU A 134 -6.95 -13.45 -23.80
N PHE A 135 -6.33 -14.43 -23.12
CA PHE A 135 -4.91 -14.77 -23.33
C PHE A 135 -4.70 -15.82 -24.43
N ALA A 136 -5.78 -16.39 -24.99
CA ALA A 136 -5.71 -17.35 -26.09
C ALA A 136 -5.92 -16.70 -27.47
N LEU A 137 -6.34 -15.43 -27.53
CA LEU A 137 -6.56 -14.62 -28.74
C LEU A 137 -5.53 -13.50 -28.86
#